data_AF-A0A956PPI8-F1
#
_entry.id   AF-A0A956PPI8-F1
#
_cell.length_a   1.000
_cell.length_b   1.000
_cell.length_c   1.000
_cell.angle_alpha   90.00
_cell.angle_beta   90.00
_cell.angle_gamma   90.00
#
_symmetry.space_group_name_H-M   'P 1'
#
loop_
_entity.id
_entity.type
_entity.pdbx_description
1 polymer ?
#
loop_
_entity_poly.entity_id
_entity_poly.type
_entity_poly.pdbx_seq_one_letter_code
_entity_poly.pdbx_strand_id
1 'polypeptide(L)'
;EHARRTTILLYMRSLDGYLKLKLGRGLWTGFTRGLTSELSDGPRPTNHIPEATELAKVFSEEVDGFAHSLLTETLLGIPTTAHILGGCCMGSDQAEGVIDKDHEVFGYPGLYVVDGSAMSANLGVNPSLTITAMAERALSKIPMKPS
;
A
#
# COMPACT_ATOMS: atom_id res chain seq x y z
N GLU A 1 -22.89 -5.31 14.91
CA GLU A 1 -22.57 -5.41 16.36
C GLU A 1 -21.08 -5.56 16.63
N HIS A 2 -20.37 -6.43 15.91
CA HIS A 2 -18.93 -6.68 16.09
C HIS A 2 -18.01 -5.44 15.96
N ALA A 3 -18.22 -4.56 14.97
CA ALA A 3 -17.38 -3.37 14.78
C ALA A 3 -17.36 -2.37 15.97
N ARG A 4 -18.35 -2.42 16.88
CA ARG A 4 -18.37 -1.58 18.09
C ARG A 4 -17.44 -2.09 19.20
N ARG A 5 -16.98 -3.35 19.12
CA ARG A 5 -16.16 -4.03 20.13
C ARG A 5 -14.85 -4.56 19.57
N THR A 6 -14.45 -4.11 18.37
CA THR A 6 -13.22 -4.56 17.71
C THR A 6 -12.25 -3.39 17.58
N THR A 7 -11.08 -3.55 18.21
CA THR A 7 -9.95 -2.63 18.04
C THR A 7 -8.92 -3.26 17.13
N ILE A 8 -8.57 -2.57 16.05
CA ILE A 8 -7.53 -3.02 15.12
C ILE A 8 -6.21 -2.42 15.58
N LEU A 9 -5.29 -3.27 16.02
CA LEU A 9 -3.91 -2.88 16.33
C LEU A 9 -3.07 -3.00 15.05
N LEU A 10 -2.60 -1.86 14.54
CA LEU A 10 -1.71 -1.82 13.39
C LEU A 10 -0.28 -1.59 13.89
N TYR A 11 0.62 -2.53 13.57
CA TYR A 11 2.04 -2.45 13.93
C TYR A 11 2.86 -2.15 12.69
N MET A 12 3.62 -1.05 12.70
CA MET A 12 4.52 -0.69 11.61
C MET A 12 5.96 -0.97 11.99
N ARG A 13 6.70 -1.62 11.10
CA ARG A 13 8.10 -2.00 11.28
C ARG A 13 8.91 -1.58 10.06
N SER A 14 10.11 -1.09 10.29
CA SER A 14 11.03 -0.65 9.24
C SER A 14 11.89 -1.77 8.63
N LEU A 15 11.47 -3.05 8.74
CA LEU A 15 12.24 -4.13 8.13
C LEU A 15 12.03 -4.14 6.62
N ASP A 16 13.13 -4.33 5.89
CA ASP A 16 13.12 -4.51 4.45
C ASP A 16 12.34 -5.79 4.09
N GLY A 17 11.21 -5.61 3.42
CA GLY A 17 10.39 -6.70 2.89
C GLY A 17 9.65 -6.21 1.67
N TYR A 18 10.02 -6.74 0.49
CA TYR A 18 9.54 -6.21 -0.78
C TYR A 18 8.56 -7.18 -1.43
N LEU A 19 7.30 -6.75 -1.59
CA LEU A 19 6.30 -7.44 -2.39
C LEU A 19 5.99 -6.60 -3.62
N LYS A 20 6.15 -7.19 -4.81
CA LYS A 20 5.80 -6.53 -6.08
C LYS A 20 4.49 -7.09 -6.61
N LEU A 21 3.58 -6.20 -6.98
CA LEU A 21 2.36 -6.58 -7.68
C LEU A 21 2.59 -6.42 -9.19
N LYS A 22 2.25 -7.45 -9.97
CA LYS A 22 2.32 -7.40 -11.43
C LYS A 22 1.06 -7.99 -12.05
N LEU A 23 0.70 -7.47 -13.21
CA LEU A 23 -0.31 -8.11 -14.05
C LEU A 23 0.27 -9.40 -14.63
N GLY A 24 -0.35 -10.53 -14.33
CA GLY A 24 0.13 -11.84 -14.69
C GLY A 24 -1.00 -12.85 -14.87
N ARG A 25 -0.62 -14.08 -15.19
CA ARG A 25 -1.51 -15.25 -15.18
C ARG A 25 -0.94 -16.23 -14.17
N GLY A 26 -1.72 -16.62 -13.17
CA GLY A 26 -1.30 -17.53 -12.13
C GLY A 26 -2.38 -18.54 -11.80
N LEU A 27 -2.00 -19.57 -11.05
CA LEU A 27 -2.98 -20.53 -10.52
C LEU A 27 -4.04 -19.83 -9.67
N TRP A 28 -3.66 -18.79 -8.91
CA TRP A 28 -4.59 -18.04 -8.04
C TRP A 28 -5.53 -17.12 -8.81
N THR A 29 -5.22 -16.80 -10.08
CA THR A 29 -6.10 -16.03 -10.97
C THR A 29 -6.88 -16.96 -11.92
N GLY A 30 -6.85 -18.28 -11.71
CA GLY A 30 -7.51 -19.26 -12.57
C GLY A 30 -6.99 -19.24 -14.01
N PHE A 31 -5.68 -18.98 -14.20
CA PHE A 31 -5.03 -18.79 -15.51
C PHE A 31 -5.54 -17.59 -16.34
N THR A 32 -6.45 -16.79 -15.82
CA THR A 32 -6.87 -15.53 -16.44
C THR A 32 -5.88 -14.41 -16.11
N ARG A 33 -5.88 -13.34 -16.93
CA ARG A 33 -5.01 -12.19 -16.71
C ARG A 33 -5.57 -11.40 -15.52
N GLY A 34 -4.79 -11.30 -14.45
CA GLY A 34 -5.18 -10.60 -13.22
C GLY A 34 -3.96 -10.08 -12.45
N LEU A 35 -4.20 -9.49 -11.29
CA LEU A 35 -3.14 -9.03 -10.41
C LEU A 35 -2.51 -10.24 -9.70
N THR A 36 -1.18 -10.33 -9.75
CA THR A 36 -0.39 -11.39 -9.12
C THR A 36 0.70 -10.76 -8.27
N SER A 37 1.07 -11.42 -7.18
CA SER A 37 2.18 -10.99 -6.31
C SER A 37 3.44 -11.78 -6.63
N GLU A 38 4.57 -11.09 -6.67
CA GLU A 38 5.91 -11.64 -6.84
C GLU A 38 6.78 -11.16 -5.67
N LEU A 39 7.67 -12.04 -5.21
CA LEU A 39 8.71 -11.65 -4.28
C LEU A 39 9.72 -10.80 -5.04
N SER A 40 9.92 -9.58 -4.59
CA SER A 40 10.99 -8.72 -5.11
C SER A 40 12.32 -9.10 -4.46
N ASP A 41 13.44 -8.63 -5.01
CA ASP A 41 14.77 -8.88 -4.46
C ASP A 41 14.84 -8.44 -2.99
N GLY A 42 15.18 -9.37 -2.09
CA GLY A 42 15.27 -9.14 -0.65
C GLY A 42 14.79 -10.33 0.20
N PRO A 43 14.91 -10.22 1.53
CA PRO A 43 14.41 -11.24 2.45
C PRO A 43 12.88 -11.32 2.36
N ARG A 44 12.34 -12.55 2.41
CA ARG A 44 10.88 -12.75 2.44
C ARG A 44 10.29 -12.04 3.65
N PRO A 45 9.21 -11.25 3.50
CA PRO A 45 8.57 -10.65 4.65
C PRO A 45 8.01 -11.77 5.54
N THR A 46 8.38 -11.73 6.81
CA THR A 46 7.91 -12.68 7.81
C THR A 46 6.68 -12.12 8.54
N ASN A 47 5.64 -12.93 8.61
CA ASN A 47 4.43 -12.68 9.39
C ASN A 47 4.64 -12.81 10.91
N HIS A 48 5.73 -13.45 11.34
CA HIS A 48 6.02 -13.67 12.75
C HIS A 48 6.75 -12.46 13.35
N ILE A 49 6.01 -11.62 14.08
CA ILE A 49 6.50 -10.42 14.76
C ILE A 49 6.23 -10.59 16.27
N PRO A 50 7.19 -11.11 17.05
CA PRO A 50 7.00 -11.37 18.49
C PRO A 50 6.54 -10.12 19.25
N GLU A 51 7.07 -8.95 18.90
CA GLU A 51 6.74 -7.68 19.54
C GLU A 51 5.27 -7.29 19.34
N ALA A 52 4.73 -7.52 18.14
CA ALA A 52 3.32 -7.26 17.85
C ALA A 52 2.41 -8.23 18.60
N THR A 53 2.82 -9.50 18.73
CA THR A 53 2.08 -10.51 19.49
C THR A 53 2.04 -10.18 20.98
N GLU A 54 3.17 -9.76 21.57
CA GLU A 54 3.23 -9.35 22.97
C GLU A 54 2.40 -8.09 23.23
N LEU A 55 2.47 -7.08 22.34
CA LEU A 55 1.63 -5.89 22.43
C LEU A 55 0.13 -6.24 22.38
N ALA A 56 -0.26 -7.15 21.50
CA ALA A 56 -1.64 -7.60 21.38
C ALA A 56 -2.12 -8.34 22.64
N LYS A 57 -1.25 -9.13 23.29
CA LYS A 57 -1.56 -9.80 24.56
C LYS A 57 -1.76 -8.79 25.68
N VAL A 58 -0.81 -7.87 25.89
CA VAL A 58 -0.91 -6.84 26.93
C VAL A 58 -2.17 -6.00 26.74
N PHE A 59 -2.45 -5.58 25.50
CA PHE A 59 -3.68 -4.85 25.20
C PHE A 59 -4.93 -5.67 25.50
N SER A 60 -4.93 -6.97 25.19
CA SER A 60 -6.08 -7.85 25.46
C SER A 60 -6.35 -8.05 26.95
N GLU A 61 -5.31 -8.11 27.78
CA GLU A 61 -5.43 -8.22 29.23
C GLU A 61 -6.06 -6.95 29.83
N GLU A 62 -5.65 -5.77 29.35
CA GLU A 62 -6.15 -4.47 29.84
C GLU A 62 -7.62 -4.22 29.47
N VAL A 63 -8.10 -4.75 28.34
CA VAL A 63 -9.46 -4.51 27.84
C VAL A 63 -10.42 -5.68 28.05
N ASP A 64 -9.97 -6.72 28.78
CA ASP A 64 -10.70 -8.00 28.95
C ASP A 64 -11.20 -8.55 27.59
N GLY A 65 -10.29 -8.57 26.62
CA GLY A 65 -10.57 -8.88 25.22
C GLY A 65 -9.85 -10.14 24.71
N PHE A 66 -10.16 -10.53 23.46
CA PHE A 66 -9.50 -11.66 22.79
C PHE A 66 -8.62 -11.18 21.63
N ALA A 67 -7.30 -11.40 21.72
CA ALA A 67 -6.38 -11.14 20.62
C ALA A 67 -6.65 -12.10 19.45
N HIS A 68 -6.87 -11.55 18.25
CA HIS A 68 -7.06 -12.31 17.01
C HIS A 68 -6.11 -11.77 15.94
N SER A 69 -5.52 -12.69 15.16
CA SER A 69 -4.77 -12.37 13.93
C SER A 69 -5.57 -12.81 12.71
N LEU A 70 -5.22 -12.27 11.53
CA LEU A 70 -5.84 -12.70 10.28
C LEU A 70 -5.51 -14.16 10.00
N LEU A 71 -6.54 -14.99 9.81
CA LEU A 71 -6.39 -16.43 9.56
C LEU A 71 -5.43 -16.73 8.39
N THR A 72 -5.50 -15.92 7.32
CA THR A 72 -4.63 -16.04 6.15
C THR A 72 -3.17 -15.74 6.45
N GLU A 73 -2.90 -14.80 7.36
CA GLU A 73 -1.56 -14.45 7.78
C GLU A 73 -0.93 -15.59 8.58
N THR A 74 -1.66 -16.16 9.54
CA THR A 74 -1.18 -17.26 10.38
C THR A 74 -1.03 -18.59 9.60
N LEU A 75 -1.99 -18.93 8.73
CA LEU A 75 -2.02 -20.23 8.04
C LEU A 75 -1.16 -20.27 6.78
N LEU A 76 -1.09 -19.17 6.01
CA LEU A 76 -0.43 -19.17 4.70
C LEU A 76 0.90 -18.42 4.69
N GLY A 77 1.27 -17.76 5.80
CA GLY A 77 2.50 -16.97 5.86
C GLY A 77 2.50 -15.77 4.92
N ILE A 78 1.32 -15.36 4.42
CA ILE A 78 1.18 -14.27 3.47
C ILE A 78 0.99 -12.98 4.25
N PRO A 79 1.97 -12.06 4.26
CA PRO A 79 1.81 -10.76 4.90
C PRO A 79 0.70 -9.98 4.16
N THR A 80 -0.21 -9.38 4.91
CA THR A 80 -1.24 -8.50 4.35
C THR A 80 -0.75 -7.07 4.41
N THR A 81 -0.76 -6.36 3.28
CA THR A 81 -0.54 -4.90 3.26
C THR A 81 -1.85 -4.19 2.97
N ALA A 82 -2.14 -3.14 3.75
CA ALA A 82 -3.26 -2.24 3.47
C ALA A 82 -2.90 -1.14 2.45
N HIS A 83 -1.61 -0.96 2.15
CA HIS A 83 -1.10 0.12 1.32
C HIS A 83 -0.65 -0.42 -0.04
N ILE A 84 -1.62 -0.71 -0.91
CA ILE A 84 -1.34 -0.95 -2.33
C ILE A 84 -1.04 0.41 -2.97
N LEU A 85 0.21 0.59 -3.41
CA LEU A 85 0.73 1.82 -4.00
C LEU A 85 1.31 1.53 -5.39
N GLY A 86 1.51 2.59 -6.17
CA GLY A 86 2.02 2.50 -7.53
C GLY A 86 0.95 2.14 -8.57
N GLY A 87 1.39 1.96 -9.82
CA GLY A 87 0.52 1.69 -10.97
C GLY A 87 0.43 2.84 -11.96
N CYS A 88 0.49 4.08 -11.47
CA CYS A 88 0.67 5.29 -12.30
C CYS A 88 1.88 6.08 -11.80
N CYS A 89 3.02 5.41 -11.66
CA CYS A 89 4.20 6.00 -11.04
C CYS A 89 4.73 7.20 -11.84
N MET A 90 5.31 8.16 -11.12
CA MET A 90 6.04 9.28 -11.71
C MET A 90 7.30 8.78 -12.44
N GLY A 91 7.57 9.34 -13.63
CA GLY A 91 8.77 9.07 -14.41
C GLY A 91 9.39 10.35 -15.00
N SER A 92 10.62 10.23 -15.53
CA SER A 92 11.23 11.31 -16.33
C SER A 92 10.57 11.48 -17.69
N ASP A 93 9.98 10.41 -18.20
CA ASP A 93 9.33 10.30 -19.50
C ASP A 93 8.34 9.11 -19.52
N GLN A 94 7.65 8.95 -20.65
CA GLN A 94 6.65 7.91 -20.89
C GLN A 94 7.20 6.47 -20.92
N ALA A 95 8.53 6.28 -21.00
CA ALA A 95 9.14 4.95 -20.93
C ALA A 95 9.39 4.54 -19.47
N GLU A 96 9.68 5.50 -18.59
CA GLU A 96 10.00 5.28 -17.17
C GLU A 96 8.81 5.50 -16.22
N GLY A 97 7.70 6.08 -16.68
CA GLY A 97 6.51 6.32 -15.86
C GLY A 97 5.23 6.58 -16.65
N VAL A 98 4.13 6.75 -15.91
CA VAL A 98 2.80 7.06 -16.48
C VAL A 98 2.50 8.54 -16.40
N ILE A 99 2.94 9.19 -15.32
CA ILE A 99 2.77 10.62 -15.07
C ILE A 99 4.11 11.31 -14.92
N ASP A 100 4.14 12.61 -15.18
CA ASP A 100 5.30 13.44 -14.92
C ASP A 100 5.39 13.88 -13.44
N LYS A 101 6.42 14.67 -13.12
CA LYS A 101 6.64 15.22 -11.77
C LYS A 101 5.52 16.13 -11.28
N ASP A 102 4.63 16.61 -12.14
CA ASP A 102 3.51 17.49 -11.81
C ASP A 102 2.16 16.75 -11.88
N HIS A 103 2.21 15.40 -11.93
CA HIS A 103 1.08 14.48 -11.94
C HIS A 103 0.28 14.44 -13.25
N GLU A 104 0.77 15.06 -14.32
CA GLU A 104 0.11 15.03 -15.63
C GLU A 104 0.46 13.72 -16.36
N VAL A 105 -0.54 13.09 -16.98
CA VAL A 105 -0.35 11.84 -17.73
C VAL A 105 0.38 12.14 -19.03
N PHE A 106 1.49 11.41 -19.27
CA PHE A 106 2.24 11.57 -20.52
C PHE A 106 1.37 11.31 -21.75
N GLY A 107 1.35 12.27 -22.67
CA GLY A 107 0.57 12.21 -23.91
C GLY A 107 -0.90 12.61 -23.78
N TYR A 108 -1.38 13.00 -22.59
CA TYR A 108 -2.77 13.41 -22.35
C TYR A 108 -2.84 14.76 -21.60
N PRO A 109 -2.73 15.89 -22.31
CA PRO A 109 -2.80 17.21 -21.69
C PRO A 109 -4.11 17.43 -20.91
N GLY A 110 -4.00 17.91 -19.68
CA GLY A 110 -5.12 18.15 -18.78
C GLY A 110 -5.66 16.92 -18.06
N LEU A 111 -5.03 15.74 -18.22
CA LEU A 111 -5.35 14.53 -17.46
C LEU A 111 -4.32 14.32 -16.36
N TYR A 112 -4.78 14.20 -15.11
CA TYR A 112 -3.91 14.08 -13.94
C TYR A 112 -4.25 12.85 -13.09
N VAL A 113 -3.24 12.27 -12.42
CA VAL A 113 -3.42 11.19 -11.43
C VAL A 113 -2.91 11.65 -10.07
N VAL A 114 -3.81 11.72 -9.09
CA VAL A 114 -3.52 12.30 -7.77
C VAL A 114 -4.02 11.39 -6.65
N ASP A 115 -3.33 10.26 -6.44
CA ASP A 115 -3.60 9.29 -5.38
C ASP A 115 -2.34 8.45 -5.05
N GLY A 116 -2.51 7.36 -4.29
CA GLY A 116 -1.42 6.44 -3.93
C GLY A 116 -0.78 5.71 -5.13
N SER A 117 -1.40 5.72 -6.31
CA SER A 117 -0.83 5.11 -7.51
C SER A 117 0.35 5.89 -8.11
N ALA A 118 0.46 7.18 -7.77
CA ALA A 118 1.58 8.04 -8.12
C ALA A 118 2.86 7.70 -7.33
N MET A 119 2.73 7.04 -6.18
CA MET A 119 3.85 6.65 -5.32
C MET A 119 4.57 5.42 -5.88
N SER A 120 5.85 5.56 -6.23
CA SER A 120 6.64 4.46 -6.81
C SER A 120 6.95 3.33 -5.83
N ALA A 121 6.94 3.60 -4.53
CA ALA A 121 7.22 2.62 -3.49
C ALA A 121 6.51 2.98 -2.17
N ASN A 122 6.33 1.98 -1.32
CA ASN A 122 5.86 2.18 0.04
C ASN A 122 7.00 2.76 0.90
N LEU A 123 6.67 3.76 1.72
CA LEU A 123 7.61 4.46 2.61
C LEU A 123 7.92 3.69 3.90
N GLY A 124 7.34 2.51 4.09
CA GLY A 124 7.42 1.74 5.34
C GLY A 124 6.52 2.29 6.46
N VAL A 125 5.77 3.35 6.17
CA VAL A 125 4.84 4.02 7.07
C VAL A 125 3.51 4.31 6.36
N ASN A 126 2.52 4.82 7.10
CA ASN A 126 1.23 5.19 6.54
C ASN A 126 1.40 6.28 5.45
N PRO A 127 1.00 6.03 4.19
CA PRO A 127 1.22 6.95 3.09
C PRO A 127 0.22 8.11 3.05
N SER A 128 -0.83 8.12 3.89
CA SER A 128 -1.94 9.07 3.76
C SER A 128 -1.49 10.53 3.73
N LEU A 129 -0.60 10.95 4.65
CA LEU A 129 -0.11 12.33 4.68
C LEU A 129 0.81 12.64 3.50
N THR A 130 1.57 11.66 3.01
CA THR A 130 2.38 11.86 1.80
C THR A 130 1.50 12.02 0.57
N ILE A 131 0.45 11.23 0.44
CA ILE A 131 -0.54 11.37 -0.64
C ILE A 131 -1.17 12.76 -0.59
N THR A 132 -1.59 13.23 0.60
CA THR A 132 -2.11 14.59 0.79
C THR A 132 -1.10 15.65 0.36
N ALA A 133 0.15 15.57 0.83
CA ALA A 133 1.18 16.54 0.49
C ALA A 133 1.48 16.59 -1.02
N MET A 134 1.53 15.44 -1.69
CA MET A 134 1.70 15.38 -3.14
C MET A 134 0.49 15.95 -3.88
N ALA A 135 -0.73 15.65 -3.40
CA ALA A 135 -1.95 16.18 -3.97
C ALA A 135 -2.02 17.71 -3.87
N GLU A 136 -1.74 18.28 -2.71
CA GLU A 136 -1.67 19.74 -2.52
C GLU A 136 -0.62 20.37 -3.44
N ARG A 137 0.57 19.75 -3.54
CA ARG A 137 1.63 20.21 -4.44
C ARG A 137 1.17 20.17 -5.90
N ALA A 138 0.57 19.09 -6.37
CA ALA A 138 0.10 18.94 -7.75
C ALA A 138 -0.97 19.98 -8.09
N LEU A 139 -1.98 20.12 -7.23
CA LEU A 139 -3.06 21.08 -7.41
C LEU A 139 -2.57 22.54 -7.37
N SER A 140 -1.49 22.85 -6.63
CA SER A 140 -0.88 24.19 -6.65
C SER A 140 -0.31 24.60 -8.01
N LYS A 141 -0.11 23.64 -8.93
CA LYS A 141 0.39 23.88 -10.30
C LYS A 141 -0.73 24.04 -11.32
N ILE A 142 -1.96 23.65 -10.97
CA ILE A 142 -3.10 23.73 -11.89
C ILE A 142 -3.62 25.18 -11.86
N PRO A 143 -3.72 25.85 -13.02
CA PRO A 143 -4.25 27.21 -13.07
C PRO A 143 -5.73 27.22 -12.65
N MET A 144 -6.11 28.26 -11.93
CA MET A 144 -7.51 28.50 -11.58
C MET A 144 -8.35 28.60 -12.86
N LYS A 145 -9.50 27.93 -12.86
CA LYS A 145 -10.47 28.06 -13.95
C LYS A 145 -10.86 29.53 -14.08
N PRO A 146 -10.74 30.14 -15.27
CA PRO A 146 -11.26 31.49 -15.50
C PRO A 146 -12.76 31.52 -15.21
N SER A 147 -13.20 32.54 -14.47
CA SER A 147 -14.60 32.81 -14.17
C SER A 147 -15.40 33.14 -15.42
#